data_AF-A0A258JDW6-F1
#
_entry.id   AF-A0A258JDW6-F1
#
_cell.length_a   1.000
_cell.length_b   1.000
_cell.length_c   1.000
_cell.angle_alpha   90.00
_cell.angle_beta   90.00
_cell.angle_gamma   90.00
#
_symmetry.space_group_name_H-M   'P 1'
#
loop_
_entity.id
_entity.type
_entity.pdbx_description
1 polymer ?
#
loop_
_entity_poly.entity_id
_entity_poly.type
_entity_poly.pdbx_seq_one_letter_code
_entity_poly.pdbx_strand_id
1 'polypeptide(L)'
;MQNDCLCFLHYKGKPVKASRLFAGNEHEIQSVKLATHFNAPLDSYKHVLYDKDIITKLRAKFKQYTKGDSNILQDCPFNERDLSDFENYDEAYHQLMLDLIAQQIVSTQLVIHNSPVKKVFVDGGFSKNSIYMNLLAEAFPEMEVYAASMAQASSLGAALAIHKNWNTKPIQNDLIDLKFYKH
;
A
#
# COMPACT_ATOMS: atom_id res chain seq x y z
N MET A 1 -14.41 -12.55 -13.59
CA MET A 1 -14.18 -11.09 -13.44
C MET A 1 -12.75 -10.82 -13.88
N GLN A 2 -12.51 -9.94 -14.85
CA GLN A 2 -11.16 -9.58 -15.26
C GLN A 2 -10.62 -8.50 -14.30
N ASN A 3 -9.59 -8.83 -13.53
CA ASN A 3 -8.79 -7.94 -12.66
C ASN A 3 -9.46 -7.38 -11.38
N ASP A 4 -10.46 -8.09 -10.81
CA ASP A 4 -11.09 -7.78 -9.51
C ASP A 4 -11.48 -6.29 -9.29
N CYS A 5 -12.00 -5.65 -10.34
CA CYS A 5 -12.57 -4.31 -10.26
C CYS A 5 -14.05 -4.37 -9.88
N LEU A 6 -14.45 -3.53 -8.92
CA LEU A 6 -15.81 -3.37 -8.43
C LEU A 6 -16.23 -1.91 -8.53
N CYS A 7 -17.52 -1.66 -8.74
CA CYS A 7 -18.11 -0.32 -8.64
C CYS A 7 -19.26 -0.38 -7.63
N PHE A 8 -19.04 0.20 -6.46
CA PHE A 8 -20.02 0.29 -5.40
C PHE A 8 -20.81 1.59 -5.48
N LEU A 9 -21.95 1.66 -4.79
CA LEU A 9 -22.66 2.91 -4.55
C LEU A 9 -22.41 3.35 -3.11
N HIS A 10 -21.93 4.58 -2.93
CA HIS A 10 -21.88 5.24 -1.64
C HIS A 10 -23.31 5.47 -1.10
N TYR A 11 -23.48 5.67 0.22
CA TYR A 11 -24.82 5.87 0.83
C TYR A 11 -25.63 7.04 0.26
N LYS A 12 -24.97 7.96 -0.46
CA LYS A 12 -25.59 9.08 -1.20
C LYS A 12 -25.89 8.76 -2.68
N GLY A 13 -25.81 7.49 -3.09
CA GLY A 13 -26.05 7.05 -4.47
C GLY A 13 -24.96 7.41 -5.48
N LYS A 14 -23.77 7.82 -5.03
CA LYS A 14 -22.63 8.14 -5.92
C LYS A 14 -21.74 6.91 -6.14
N PRO A 15 -21.26 6.65 -7.37
CA PRO A 15 -20.40 5.50 -7.65
C PRO A 15 -19.02 5.63 -6.97
N VAL A 16 -18.49 4.50 -6.51
CA VAL A 16 -17.16 4.34 -5.92
C VAL A 16 -16.48 3.18 -6.63
N LYS A 17 -15.44 3.49 -7.41
CA LYS A 17 -14.61 2.49 -8.10
C LYS A 17 -13.64 1.86 -7.10
N ALA A 18 -13.46 0.55 -7.16
CA ALA A 18 -12.54 -0.21 -6.34
C ALA A 18 -11.81 -1.24 -7.20
N SER A 19 -10.54 -1.47 -6.89
CA SER A 19 -9.75 -2.60 -7.38
C SER A 19 -9.17 -3.30 -6.16
N ARG A 20 -9.21 -4.62 -6.16
CA ARG A 20 -8.70 -5.42 -5.04
C ARG A 20 -7.31 -5.93 -5.35
N LEU A 21 -6.42 -5.79 -4.37
CA LEU A 21 -5.10 -6.41 -4.35
C LEU A 21 -4.88 -7.01 -2.95
N PHE A 22 -4.41 -8.26 -2.88
CA PHE A 22 -4.17 -8.98 -1.62
C PHE A 22 -2.75 -8.77 -1.06
N ALA A 23 -2.21 -7.55 -1.18
CA ALA A 23 -0.83 -7.23 -0.81
C ALA A 23 -0.51 -7.47 0.68
N GLY A 24 -1.50 -7.35 1.58
CA GLY A 24 -1.31 -7.60 3.02
C GLY A 24 -1.05 -9.07 3.34
N ASN A 25 -1.83 -9.99 2.74
CA ASN A 25 -1.61 -11.43 2.88
C ASN A 25 -0.26 -11.85 2.30
N GLU A 26 0.09 -11.30 1.13
CA GLU A 26 1.40 -11.54 0.52
C GLU A 26 2.54 -11.05 1.40
N HIS A 27 2.43 -9.84 1.95
CA HIS A 27 3.41 -9.29 2.87
C HIS A 27 3.59 -10.17 4.11
N GLU A 28 2.53 -10.71 4.70
CA GLU A 28 2.61 -11.64 5.82
C GLU A 28 3.37 -12.93 5.46
N ILE A 29 3.01 -13.57 4.35
CA ILE A 29 3.65 -14.80 3.86
C ILE A 29 5.14 -14.57 3.61
N GLN A 30 5.49 -13.53 2.85
CA GLN A 30 6.88 -13.25 2.49
C GLN A 30 7.71 -12.78 3.69
N SER A 31 7.13 -12.03 4.64
CA SER A 31 7.85 -11.61 5.85
C SER A 31 8.28 -12.81 6.70
N VAL A 32 7.43 -13.85 6.80
CA VAL A 32 7.77 -15.11 7.48
C VAL A 32 8.88 -15.86 6.74
N LYS A 33 8.81 -15.91 5.40
CA LYS A 33 9.83 -16.54 4.55
C LYS A 33 11.19 -15.85 4.71
N LEU A 34 11.22 -14.52 4.70
CA LEU A 34 12.41 -13.71 4.94
C LEU A 34 13.00 -13.94 6.33
N ALA A 35 12.15 -13.88 7.36
CA ALA A 35 12.59 -14.07 8.74
C ALA A 35 13.23 -15.45 8.94
N THR A 36 12.66 -16.49 8.32
CA THR A 36 13.20 -17.85 8.36
C THR A 36 14.53 -17.96 7.64
N HIS A 37 14.66 -17.39 6.44
CA HIS A 37 15.88 -17.49 5.63
C HIS A 37 17.07 -16.76 6.28
N PHE A 38 16.85 -15.54 6.77
CA PHE A 38 17.89 -14.73 7.39
C PHE A 38 18.06 -14.97 8.90
N ASN A 39 17.34 -15.95 9.46
CA ASN A 39 17.32 -16.24 10.90
C ASN A 39 17.05 -15.00 11.77
N ALA A 40 16.07 -14.20 11.35
CA ALA A 40 15.67 -12.96 12.01
C ALA A 40 14.33 -13.13 12.75
N PRO A 41 14.04 -12.33 13.80
CA PRO A 41 12.72 -12.31 14.43
C PRO A 41 11.58 -12.04 13.44
N LEU A 42 10.40 -12.61 13.66
CA LEU A 42 9.23 -12.44 12.76
C LEU A 42 8.77 -10.99 12.61
N ASP A 43 9.06 -10.14 13.60
CA ASP A 43 8.72 -8.72 13.62
C ASP A 43 9.83 -7.81 13.11
N SER A 44 10.94 -8.37 12.58
CA SER A 44 12.08 -7.60 12.05
C SER A 44 11.66 -6.58 11.00
N TYR A 45 10.68 -6.90 10.16
CA TYR A 45 10.14 -5.99 9.14
C TYR A 45 9.65 -4.65 9.69
N LYS A 46 9.24 -4.58 10.97
CA LYS A 46 8.78 -3.35 11.62
C LYS A 46 9.92 -2.37 11.89
N HIS A 47 11.15 -2.86 11.90
CA HIS A 47 12.35 -2.08 12.21
C HIS A 47 13.13 -1.66 10.97
N VAL A 48 12.80 -2.19 9.78
CA VAL A 48 13.44 -1.80 8.54
C VAL A 48 12.96 -0.40 8.13
N LEU A 49 13.89 0.55 8.13
CA LEU A 49 13.63 1.92 7.70
C LEU A 49 13.85 2.09 6.20
N TYR A 50 13.23 3.11 5.61
CA TYR A 50 13.44 3.44 4.21
C TYR A 50 14.86 3.92 3.95
N ASP A 51 15.55 3.20 3.07
CA ASP A 51 16.87 3.55 2.56
C ASP A 51 16.84 3.71 1.03
N LYS A 52 17.11 4.93 0.56
CA LYS A 52 17.09 5.27 -0.87
C LYS A 52 18.25 4.63 -1.65
N ASP A 53 19.39 4.41 -1.00
CA ASP A 53 20.56 3.81 -1.65
C ASP A 53 20.32 2.33 -1.90
N ILE A 54 19.70 1.63 -0.93
CA ILE A 54 19.25 0.24 -1.12
C ILE A 54 18.25 0.15 -2.28
N ILE A 55 17.23 1.03 -2.33
CA ILE A 55 16.27 1.06 -3.45
C ILE A 55 16.96 1.27 -4.79
N THR A 56 17.90 2.20 -4.87
CA THR A 56 18.65 2.50 -6.10
C THR A 56 19.48 1.30 -6.54
N LYS A 57 20.18 0.66 -5.61
CA LYS A 57 20.97 -0.56 -5.84
C LYS A 57 20.09 -1.70 -6.35
N LEU A 58 18.96 -1.97 -5.70
CA LEU A 58 18.02 -3.04 -6.06
C LEU A 58 17.43 -2.82 -7.45
N ARG A 59 17.05 -1.58 -7.79
CA ARG A 59 16.52 -1.24 -9.12
C ARG A 59 17.53 -1.46 -10.24
N ALA A 60 18.82 -1.24 -9.96
CA ALA A 60 19.89 -1.49 -10.92
C ALA A 60 20.23 -2.98 -11.06
N LYS A 61 20.12 -3.75 -9.97
CA LYS A 61 20.50 -5.16 -9.91
C LYS A 61 19.41 -6.10 -10.45
N PHE A 62 18.14 -5.81 -10.16
CA PHE A 62 17.05 -6.73 -10.45
C PHE A 62 16.03 -6.18 -11.44
N LYS A 63 15.33 -7.10 -12.14
CA LYS A 63 14.18 -6.75 -12.97
C LYS A 63 13.12 -6.02 -12.14
N GLN A 64 12.66 -4.89 -12.67
CA GLN A 64 11.53 -4.13 -12.14
C GLN A 64 10.27 -4.50 -12.91
N TYR A 65 9.24 -4.93 -12.17
CA TYR A 65 7.98 -5.35 -12.76
C TYR A 65 7.07 -4.14 -13.01
N THR A 66 6.31 -4.19 -14.08
CA THR A 66 5.43 -3.10 -14.55
C THR A 66 4.11 -3.66 -15.05
N LYS A 67 3.22 -2.78 -15.53
CA LYS A 67 1.97 -3.18 -16.18
C LYS A 67 2.17 -4.08 -17.41
N GLY A 68 3.33 -4.02 -18.07
CA GLY A 68 3.65 -4.86 -19.23
C GLY A 68 3.92 -6.32 -18.89
N ASP A 69 4.15 -6.64 -17.61
CA ASP A 69 4.41 -8.00 -17.17
C ASP A 69 3.08 -8.74 -16.94
N SER A 70 2.89 -9.81 -17.71
CA SER A 70 1.72 -10.68 -17.61
C SER A 70 1.55 -11.21 -16.18
N ASN A 71 0.31 -11.25 -15.70
CA ASN A 71 -0.08 -11.83 -14.40
C ASN A 71 0.47 -11.16 -13.13
N ILE A 72 1.04 -9.95 -13.23
CA ILE A 72 1.52 -9.20 -12.05
C ILE A 72 0.46 -9.01 -10.95
N LEU A 73 -0.84 -9.01 -11.27
CA LEU A 73 -1.91 -8.93 -10.26
C LEU A 73 -2.34 -10.29 -9.69
N GLN A 74 -1.96 -11.40 -10.32
CA GLN A 74 -2.33 -12.76 -9.90
C GLN A 74 -1.26 -13.39 -9.01
N ASP A 75 0.01 -13.14 -9.32
CA ASP A 75 1.15 -13.66 -8.56
C ASP A 75 2.09 -12.51 -8.18
N CYS A 76 2.63 -12.57 -6.96
CA CYS A 76 3.57 -11.57 -6.49
C CYS A 76 4.93 -11.81 -7.17
N PRO A 77 5.51 -10.78 -7.83
CA PRO A 77 6.83 -10.92 -8.44
C PRO A 77 7.93 -11.39 -7.48
N PHE A 78 7.76 -11.13 -6.18
CA PHE A 78 8.71 -11.54 -5.16
C PHE A 78 8.81 -13.08 -5.02
N ASN A 79 7.77 -13.83 -5.41
CA ASN A 79 7.77 -15.30 -5.34
C ASN A 79 8.85 -15.95 -6.20
N GLU A 80 9.22 -15.30 -7.31
CA GLU A 80 10.22 -15.79 -8.26
C GLU A 80 11.66 -15.45 -7.85
N ARG A 81 11.86 -14.66 -6.79
CA ARG A 81 13.19 -14.19 -6.38
C ARG A 81 13.90 -15.21 -5.50
N ASP A 82 15.19 -15.42 -5.76
CA ASP A 82 16.06 -16.17 -4.87
C ASP A 82 16.48 -15.29 -3.69
N LEU A 83 16.26 -15.78 -2.47
CA LEU A 83 16.61 -15.04 -1.27
C LEU A 83 18.12 -14.95 -1.05
N SER A 84 18.87 -15.89 -1.65
CA SER A 84 20.33 -15.94 -1.61
C SER A 84 20.99 -14.80 -2.40
N ASP A 85 20.22 -14.11 -3.27
CA ASP A 85 20.71 -12.98 -4.05
C ASP A 85 20.81 -11.68 -3.24
N PHE A 86 20.24 -11.63 -2.03
CA PHE A 86 20.27 -10.44 -1.17
C PHE A 86 21.36 -10.56 -0.09
N GLU A 87 22.04 -9.46 0.21
CA GLU A 87 23.13 -9.46 1.19
C GLU A 87 22.62 -9.61 2.63
N ASN A 88 21.40 -9.12 2.90
CA ASN A 88 20.80 -9.14 4.23
C ASN A 88 19.27 -9.01 4.16
N TYR A 89 18.64 -9.14 5.34
CA TYR A 89 17.20 -9.04 5.52
C TYR A 89 16.65 -7.69 5.03
N ASP A 90 17.34 -6.58 5.31
CA ASP A 90 16.87 -5.24 4.96
C ASP A 90 16.81 -5.08 3.45
N GLU A 91 17.82 -5.52 2.71
CA GLU A 91 17.84 -5.50 1.24
C GLU A 91 16.70 -6.35 0.65
N ALA A 92 16.52 -7.56 1.17
CA ALA A 92 15.44 -8.44 0.73
C ALA A 92 14.05 -7.86 1.02
N TYR A 93 13.88 -7.21 2.17
CA TYR A 93 12.62 -6.57 2.55
C TYR A 93 12.31 -5.33 1.70
N HIS A 94 13.32 -4.52 1.38
CA HIS A 94 13.18 -3.42 0.43
C HIS A 94 12.75 -3.93 -0.96
N GLN A 95 13.29 -5.06 -1.41
CA GLN A 95 12.88 -5.68 -2.67
C GLN A 95 11.42 -6.18 -2.63
N LEU A 96 10.99 -6.78 -1.52
CA LEU A 96 9.58 -7.14 -1.32
C LEU A 96 8.67 -5.92 -1.45
N MET A 97 9.05 -4.79 -0.86
CA MET A 97 8.27 -3.55 -0.96
C MET A 97 8.22 -3.01 -2.40
N LEU A 98 9.31 -3.10 -3.15
CA LEU A 98 9.34 -2.72 -4.58
C LEU A 98 8.33 -3.53 -5.39
N ASP A 99 8.27 -4.84 -5.18
CA ASP A 99 7.38 -5.72 -5.93
C ASP A 99 5.91 -5.50 -5.54
N LEU A 100 5.60 -5.34 -4.25
CA LEU A 100 4.25 -5.02 -3.80
C LEU A 100 3.77 -3.67 -4.35
N ILE A 101 4.67 -2.67 -4.43
CA ILE A 101 4.35 -1.37 -5.03
C ILE A 101 4.14 -1.49 -6.53
N ALA A 102 4.89 -2.32 -7.24
CA ALA A 102 4.65 -2.58 -8.66
C ALA A 102 3.21 -3.12 -8.88
N GLN A 103 2.75 -4.06 -8.06
CA GLN A 103 1.37 -4.55 -8.09
C GLN A 103 0.36 -3.44 -7.72
N GLN A 104 0.65 -2.65 -6.68
CA GLN A 104 -0.21 -1.56 -6.24
C GLN A 104 -0.39 -0.49 -7.32
N ILE A 105 0.66 -0.15 -8.06
CA ILE A 105 0.59 0.80 -9.17
C ILE A 105 -0.38 0.30 -10.24
N VAL A 106 -0.24 -0.96 -10.65
CA VAL A 106 -1.10 -1.58 -11.66
C VAL A 106 -2.55 -1.62 -11.20
N SER A 107 -2.82 -2.07 -9.96
CA SER A 107 -4.17 -2.12 -9.39
C SER A 107 -4.80 -0.72 -9.28
N THR A 108 -4.04 0.26 -8.81
CA THR A 108 -4.52 1.65 -8.67
C THR A 108 -4.89 2.23 -10.03
N GLN A 109 -4.06 2.02 -11.06
CA GLN A 109 -4.29 2.50 -12.43
C GLN A 109 -5.61 1.99 -13.04
N LEU A 110 -6.11 0.83 -12.62
CA LEU A 110 -7.40 0.30 -13.10
C LEU A 110 -8.59 1.18 -12.68
N VAL A 111 -8.49 1.90 -11.57
CA VAL A 111 -9.60 2.70 -11.02
C VAL A 111 -9.41 4.21 -11.19
N ILE A 112 -8.16 4.70 -11.24
CA ILE A 112 -7.87 6.13 -11.39
C ILE A 112 -7.88 6.60 -12.85
N HIS A 113 -7.89 5.68 -13.83
CA HIS A 113 -7.93 6.05 -15.25
C HIS A 113 -9.10 7.02 -15.55
N ASN A 114 -8.79 8.12 -16.24
CA ASN A 114 -9.71 9.23 -16.56
C ASN A 114 -10.43 9.85 -15.35
N SER A 115 -9.81 9.82 -14.17
CA SER A 115 -10.32 10.47 -12.96
C SER A 115 -9.33 11.53 -12.47
N PRO A 116 -9.76 12.75 -12.15
CA PRO A 116 -8.88 13.81 -11.62
C PRO A 116 -8.56 13.57 -10.13
N VAL A 117 -7.93 12.44 -9.82
CA VAL A 117 -7.50 12.10 -8.46
C VAL A 117 -6.30 12.96 -8.09
N LYS A 118 -6.39 13.71 -6.99
CA LYS A 118 -5.33 14.61 -6.50
C LYS A 118 -4.66 14.15 -5.21
N LYS A 119 -5.33 13.28 -4.45
CA LYS A 119 -4.88 12.84 -3.12
C LYS A 119 -5.08 11.35 -2.97
N VAL A 120 -4.12 10.69 -2.35
CA VAL A 120 -4.16 9.28 -1.98
C VAL A 120 -4.04 9.19 -0.46
N PHE A 121 -5.00 8.53 0.17
CA PHE A 121 -4.98 8.27 1.60
C PHE A 121 -4.76 6.77 1.81
N VAL A 122 -3.71 6.42 2.55
CA VAL A 122 -3.38 5.04 2.91
C VAL A 122 -3.69 4.84 4.39
N ASP A 123 -4.52 3.84 4.69
CA ASP A 123 -4.85 3.43 6.05
C ASP A 123 -4.45 1.96 6.27
N GLY A 124 -4.45 1.49 7.52
CA GLY A 124 -4.10 0.12 7.90
C GLY A 124 -2.60 -0.10 8.12
N GLY A 125 -2.14 -1.36 8.01
CA GLY A 125 -0.76 -1.73 8.34
C GLY A 125 0.31 -1.01 7.50
N PHE A 126 0.07 -0.87 6.19
CA PHE A 126 1.00 -0.23 5.27
C PHE A 126 1.17 1.28 5.50
N SER A 127 0.21 1.96 6.13
CA SER A 127 0.35 3.40 6.45
C SER A 127 1.48 3.67 7.44
N LYS A 128 1.86 2.66 8.22
CA LYS A 128 3.00 2.68 9.17
C LYS A 128 4.32 2.22 8.56
N ASN A 129 4.30 1.65 7.35
CA ASN A 129 5.50 1.18 6.66
C ASN A 129 6.12 2.33 5.84
N SER A 130 7.26 2.85 6.30
CA SER A 130 7.91 3.97 5.64
C SER A 130 8.39 3.65 4.23
N ILE A 131 8.83 2.42 3.95
CA ILE A 131 9.31 2.05 2.62
C ILE A 131 8.16 2.09 1.63
N TYR A 132 7.05 1.44 1.98
CA TYR A 132 5.84 1.42 1.16
C TYR A 132 5.31 2.83 0.87
N MET A 133 5.20 3.67 1.90
CA MET A 133 4.67 5.02 1.75
C MET A 133 5.56 5.93 0.88
N ASN A 134 6.88 5.85 1.02
CA ASN A 134 7.80 6.63 0.18
C ASN A 134 7.78 6.13 -1.28
N LEU A 135 7.81 4.82 -1.52
CA LEU A 135 7.73 4.25 -2.86
C LEU A 135 6.39 4.56 -3.54
N LEU A 136 5.29 4.59 -2.79
CA LEU A 136 3.98 4.97 -3.32
C LEU A 136 3.94 6.46 -3.71
N ALA A 137 4.51 7.34 -2.89
CA ALA A 137 4.62 8.77 -3.21
C ALA A 137 5.48 9.01 -4.46
N GLU A 138 6.59 8.29 -4.58
CA GLU A 138 7.45 8.31 -5.77
C GLU A 138 6.71 7.86 -7.03
N ALA A 139 5.86 6.83 -6.92
CA ALA A 139 5.12 6.27 -8.05
C ALA A 139 3.99 7.18 -8.57
N PHE A 140 3.50 8.11 -7.75
CA PHE A 140 2.41 9.03 -8.09
C PHE A 140 2.78 10.49 -7.76
N PRO A 141 3.78 11.08 -8.44
CA PRO A 141 4.32 12.40 -8.07
C PRO A 141 3.31 13.54 -8.21
N GLU A 142 2.32 13.39 -9.09
CA GLU A 142 1.22 14.34 -9.31
C GLU A 142 0.13 14.27 -8.22
N MET A 143 0.20 13.30 -7.30
CA MET A 143 -0.77 13.10 -6.23
C MET A 143 -0.15 13.36 -4.87
N GLU A 144 -0.91 13.97 -3.96
CA GLU A 144 -0.50 14.09 -2.57
C GLU A 144 -0.78 12.77 -1.83
N VAL A 145 0.27 12.11 -1.34
CA VAL A 145 0.14 10.85 -0.59
C VAL A 145 0.17 11.10 0.91
N TYR A 146 -0.84 10.60 1.62
CA TYR A 146 -0.97 10.72 3.06
C TYR A 146 -1.11 9.34 3.71
N ALA A 147 -0.33 9.09 4.75
CA ALA A 147 -0.70 8.06 5.72
C ALA A 147 -1.79 8.64 6.61
N ALA A 148 -2.98 8.03 6.58
CA ALA A 148 -4.06 8.31 7.48
C ALA A 148 -3.97 7.35 8.67
N SER A 149 -4.12 7.89 9.87
CA SER A 149 -4.28 7.10 11.09
C SER A 149 -5.60 7.48 11.71
N MET A 150 -6.53 6.52 11.73
CA MET A 150 -7.77 6.63 12.48
C MET A 150 -8.10 5.28 13.13
N ALA A 151 -8.60 5.30 14.36
CA ALA A 151 -9.13 4.09 14.97
C ALA A 151 -10.49 3.74 14.32
N GLN A 152 -10.63 2.51 13.84
CA GLN A 152 -11.92 1.93 13.43
C GLN A 152 -12.65 2.73 12.32
N ALA A 153 -11.97 2.99 11.20
CA ALA A 153 -12.47 3.78 10.06
C ALA A 153 -13.91 3.47 9.63
N SER A 154 -14.26 2.18 9.53
CA SER A 154 -15.61 1.76 9.12
C SER A 154 -16.68 2.17 10.13
N SER A 155 -16.41 1.99 11.43
CA SER A 155 -17.36 2.37 12.49
C SER A 155 -17.51 3.88 12.60
N LEU A 156 -16.40 4.62 12.44
CA LEU A 156 -16.41 6.08 12.42
C LEU A 156 -17.24 6.60 11.22
N GLY A 157 -17.06 6.01 10.04
CA GLY A 157 -17.85 6.34 8.85
C GLY A 157 -19.34 6.12 9.07
N ALA A 158 -19.73 5.01 9.70
CA ALA A 158 -21.12 4.73 10.05
C ALA A 158 -21.69 5.75 11.06
N ALA A 159 -20.94 6.06 12.12
CA ALA A 159 -21.34 7.04 13.13
C ALA A 159 -21.53 8.44 12.53
N LEU A 160 -20.63 8.86 11.62
CA LEU A 160 -20.70 10.12 10.89
C LEU A 160 -21.90 10.18 9.95
N ALA A 161 -22.26 9.06 9.32
CA ALA A 161 -23.41 9.00 8.40
C ALA A 161 -24.74 9.27 9.11
N ILE A 162 -24.87 8.86 10.37
CA ILE A 162 -26.07 9.11 11.19
C ILE A 162 -25.92 10.27 12.17
N HIS A 163 -24.75 10.94 12.26
CA HIS A 163 -24.41 11.94 13.29
C HIS A 163 -25.54 12.94 13.57
N LYS A 164 -26.13 13.50 12.51
CA LYS A 164 -27.22 14.48 12.60
C LYS A 164 -28.46 13.97 13.33
N ASN A 165 -28.66 12.66 13.42
CA ASN A 165 -29.85 12.03 13.97
C ASN A 165 -29.67 11.56 15.41
N TRP A 166 -28.43 11.40 15.90
CA TRP A 166 -28.16 10.88 17.26
C TRP A 166 -27.29 11.80 18.13
N ASN A 167 -26.61 12.80 17.55
CA ASN A 167 -25.70 13.69 18.26
C ASN A 167 -25.84 15.14 17.79
N THR A 168 -26.07 16.05 18.75
CA THR A 168 -26.23 17.49 18.51
C THR A 168 -24.93 18.29 18.63
N LYS A 169 -23.85 17.65 19.11
CA LYS A 169 -22.52 18.29 19.22
C LYS A 169 -21.88 18.43 17.84
N PRO A 170 -20.98 19.42 17.66
CA PRO A 170 -20.18 19.52 16.44
C PRO A 170 -19.30 18.28 16.24
N ILE A 171 -19.04 17.95 14.98
CA ILE A 171 -18.05 16.93 14.62
C ILE A 171 -16.68 17.51 14.96
N GLN A 172 -15.85 16.74 15.66
CA GLN A 172 -14.50 17.15 16.02
C GLN A 172 -13.58 17.15 14.80
N ASN A 173 -12.61 18.08 14.76
CA ASN A 173 -11.74 18.28 13.59
C ASN A 173 -10.49 17.40 13.60
N ASP A 174 -10.20 16.74 14.71
CA ASP A 174 -9.02 15.91 15.00
C ASP A 174 -9.33 14.40 14.95
N LEU A 175 -10.40 14.01 14.24
CA LEU A 175 -10.80 12.61 14.09
C LEU A 175 -9.83 11.77 13.26
N ILE A 176 -8.93 12.40 12.50
CA ILE A 176 -8.01 11.74 11.56
C ILE A 176 -6.65 12.43 11.64
N ASP A 177 -5.61 11.66 11.96
CA ASP A 177 -4.23 12.10 11.84
C ASP A 177 -3.73 11.83 10.42
N LEU A 178 -3.12 12.85 9.80
CA LEU A 178 -2.56 12.76 8.46
C LEU A 178 -1.06 13.04 8.49
N LYS A 179 -0.27 12.11 7.97
CA LYS A 179 1.16 12.31 7.71
C LYS A 179 1.40 12.38 6.20
N PHE A 180 1.84 13.53 5.73
CA PHE A 180 2.18 13.74 4.33
C PHE A 180 3.52 13.07 3.96
N TYR A 181 3.56 12.39 2.81
CA TYR A 181 4.77 11.85 2.21
C TYR A 181 5.05 12.61 0.91
N LYS A 182 6.22 13.24 0.87
CA LYS A 182 6.69 13.99 -0.29
C LYS A 182 7.50 13.06 -1.20
N HIS A 183 7.34 13.23 -2.52
CA HIS A 183 8.20 12.63 -3.54
C HIS A 183 9.59 13.28 -3.58
#